data_AF-A0A662H9V7-F1
#
_entry.id   AF-A0A662H9V7-F1
#
_cell.length_a   1.000
_cell.length_b   1.000
_cell.length_c   1.000
_cell.angle_alpha   90.00
_cell.angle_beta   90.00
_cell.angle_gamma   90.00
#
_symmetry.space_group_name_H-M   'P 1'
#
loop_
_entity.id
_entity.type
_entity.pdbx_description
1 polymer ?
#
loop_
_entity_poly.entity_id
_entity_poly.type
_entity_poly.pdbx_seq_one_letter_code
_entity_poly.pdbx_strand_id
1 'polypeptide(L)'
;DKGITSDDNGSVYRGYLGYPSIAFLMLKGVLPYDEEIARAIKGIRWREVNERFKRYLLVEEYVKEVAEKRGISKDKVGKFVENVIKEIREKRFYKIKP
;
A
#
# COMPACT_ATOMS: atom_id res chain seq x y z
N ASP A 1 7.51 21.36 4.79
CA ASP A 1 6.45 21.10 3.80
C ASP A 1 6.13 19.62 3.64
N LYS A 2 4.86 19.28 3.40
CA LYS A 2 4.35 17.90 3.18
C LYS A 2 3.94 17.66 1.72
N GLY A 3 4.46 18.47 0.81
CA GLY A 3 4.15 18.32 -0.60
C GLY A 3 4.89 17.12 -1.20
N ILE A 4 4.21 16.40 -2.09
CA ILE A 4 4.74 15.23 -2.79
C ILE A 4 4.28 15.26 -4.26
N THR A 5 5.09 14.71 -5.15
CA THR A 5 4.73 14.52 -6.55
C THR A 5 5.19 13.13 -7.00
N SER A 6 4.42 12.54 -7.90
CA SER A 6 4.68 11.26 -8.54
C SER A 6 4.00 11.28 -9.91
N ASP A 7 4.65 10.70 -10.90
CA ASP A 7 4.19 10.58 -12.28
C ASP A 7 3.30 9.34 -12.51
N ASP A 8 2.99 8.59 -11.44
CA ASP A 8 2.08 7.45 -11.53
C ASP A 8 0.63 7.86 -11.81
N ASN A 9 -0.11 6.95 -12.44
CA ASN A 9 -1.48 7.20 -12.89
C ASN A 9 -2.44 7.63 -11.75
N GLY A 10 -2.23 7.15 -10.51
CA GLY A 10 -3.05 7.53 -9.36
C GLY A 10 -2.83 8.99 -8.97
N SER A 11 -1.58 9.40 -8.90
CA SER A 11 -1.19 10.78 -8.60
C SER A 11 -1.43 11.76 -9.76
N VAL A 12 -1.34 11.30 -11.01
CA VAL A 12 -1.58 12.13 -12.20
C VAL A 12 -3.08 12.33 -12.46
N TYR A 13 -3.88 11.25 -12.46
CA TYR A 13 -5.27 11.30 -12.94
C TYR A 13 -6.34 11.32 -11.84
N ARG A 14 -6.02 10.90 -10.61
CA ARG A 14 -7.03 10.70 -9.55
C ARG A 14 -6.81 11.50 -8.27
N GLY A 15 -5.72 12.28 -8.20
CA GLY A 15 -5.47 13.21 -7.09
C GLY A 15 -5.20 12.55 -5.74
N TYR A 16 -4.96 11.24 -5.69
CA TYR A 16 -4.57 10.51 -4.49
C TYR A 16 -3.08 10.13 -4.52
N LEU A 17 -2.53 9.84 -3.35
CA LEU A 17 -1.18 9.32 -3.16
C LEU A 17 -1.03 7.97 -3.87
N GLY A 18 -0.29 7.94 -4.98
CA GLY A 18 -0.03 6.71 -5.71
C GLY A 18 0.87 5.75 -4.93
N TYR A 19 0.90 4.47 -5.36
CA TYR A 19 1.68 3.45 -4.67
C TYR A 19 3.18 3.79 -4.56
N PRO A 20 3.85 4.36 -5.58
CA PRO A 20 5.25 4.78 -5.45
C PRO A 20 5.45 5.85 -4.37
N SER A 21 4.53 6.81 -4.27
CA SER A 21 4.57 7.85 -3.23
C SER A 21 4.40 7.27 -1.83
N ILE A 22 3.44 6.35 -1.66
CA ILE A 22 3.22 5.66 -0.37
C ILE A 22 4.47 4.89 0.04
N ALA A 23 5.05 4.11 -0.89
CA ALA A 23 6.28 3.35 -0.63
C ALA A 23 7.46 4.27 -0.26
N PHE A 24 7.64 5.39 -0.97
CA PHE A 24 8.67 6.37 -0.63
C PHE A 24 8.45 6.97 0.76
N LEU A 25 7.22 7.36 1.10
CA LEU A 25 6.89 7.89 2.42
C LEU A 25 7.10 6.87 3.55
N MET A 26 6.88 5.58 3.29
CA MET A 26 7.23 4.49 4.21
C MET A 26 8.75 4.42 4.42
N LEU A 27 9.54 4.47 3.34
CA LEU A 27 11.02 4.47 3.43
C LEU A 27 11.57 5.69 4.16
N LYS A 28 10.90 6.84 4.07
CA LYS A 28 11.28 8.07 4.78
C LYS A 28 10.80 8.11 6.24
N GLY A 29 10.12 7.06 6.72
CA GLY A 29 9.56 7.00 8.07
C GLY A 29 8.38 7.95 8.30
N VAL A 30 7.82 8.51 7.23
CA VAL A 30 6.67 9.43 7.31
C VAL A 30 5.36 8.65 7.39
N LEU A 31 5.26 7.50 6.72
CA LEU A 31 4.17 6.54 6.86
C LEU A 31 4.66 5.27 7.57
N PRO A 32 3.77 4.53 8.27
CA PRO A 32 4.14 3.28 8.93
C PRO A 32 4.66 2.23 7.94
N TYR A 33 5.69 1.49 8.35
CA TYR A 33 6.22 0.34 7.64
C TYR A 33 6.31 -0.84 8.61
N ASP A 34 5.80 -2.01 8.20
CA ASP A 34 5.90 -3.26 8.94
C ASP A 34 6.74 -4.24 8.13
N GLU A 35 7.95 -4.51 8.62
CA GLU A 35 8.92 -5.35 7.92
C GLU A 35 8.48 -6.82 7.85
N GLU A 36 7.74 -7.30 8.85
CA GLU A 36 7.24 -8.68 8.87
C GLU A 36 6.15 -8.88 7.83
N ILE A 37 5.20 -7.94 7.72
CA ILE A 37 4.19 -7.93 6.66
C ILE A 37 4.86 -7.83 5.29
N ALA A 38 5.83 -6.92 5.12
CA ALA A 38 6.55 -6.75 3.86
C ALA A 38 7.27 -8.04 3.42
N ARG A 39 7.95 -8.73 4.34
CA ARG A 39 8.55 -10.04 4.09
C ARG A 39 7.50 -11.10 3.77
N ALA A 40 6.39 -11.11 4.50
CA ALA A 40 5.32 -12.09 4.30
C ALA A 40 4.64 -11.96 2.93
N ILE A 41 4.57 -10.77 2.33
CA ILE A 41 3.99 -10.59 0.99
C ILE A 41 5.05 -10.51 -0.13
N LYS A 42 6.34 -10.65 0.21
CA LYS A 42 7.44 -10.62 -0.76
C LYS A 42 7.30 -11.75 -1.79
N GLY A 43 7.53 -11.43 -3.06
CA GLY A 43 7.52 -12.40 -4.15
C GLY A 43 6.12 -12.72 -4.71
N ILE A 44 5.06 -12.03 -4.27
CA ILE A 44 3.76 -12.10 -4.93
C ILE A 44 3.89 -11.57 -6.37
N ARG A 45 3.49 -12.38 -7.35
CA ARG A 45 3.46 -12.01 -8.77
C ARG A 45 2.23 -11.16 -9.06
N TRP A 46 2.28 -9.88 -8.67
CA TRP A 46 1.13 -8.96 -8.69
C TRP A 46 0.39 -8.90 -10.02
N ARG A 47 1.11 -8.91 -11.15
CA ARG A 47 0.49 -8.92 -12.50
C ARG A 47 -0.42 -10.15 -12.67
N GLU A 48 0.12 -11.35 -12.44
CA GLU A 48 -0.63 -12.60 -12.61
C GLU A 48 -1.82 -12.68 -11.66
N VAL A 49 -1.64 -12.26 -10.40
CA VAL A 49 -2.70 -12.25 -9.39
C VAL A 49 -3.84 -11.31 -9.80
N ASN A 50 -3.51 -10.10 -10.25
CA ASN A 50 -4.49 -9.12 -10.71
C ASN A 50 -5.23 -9.60 -11.96
N GLU A 51 -4.50 -10.16 -12.94
CA GLU A 51 -5.09 -10.69 -14.19
C GLU A 51 -5.97 -11.92 -13.94
N ARG A 52 -5.60 -12.79 -13.01
CA ARG A 52 -6.36 -13.97 -12.62
C ARG A 52 -7.68 -13.59 -11.96
N PHE A 53 -7.65 -12.68 -10.98
CA PHE A 53 -8.83 -12.39 -10.16
C PHE A 53 -9.71 -11.28 -10.71
N LYS A 54 -9.14 -10.25 -11.37
CA LYS A 54 -9.83 -9.07 -11.92
C LYS A 54 -10.75 -8.32 -10.95
N ARG A 55 -10.69 -8.64 -9.65
CA ARG A 55 -11.52 -8.11 -8.58
C ARG A 55 -10.63 -7.85 -7.37
N TYR A 56 -10.53 -6.59 -6.95
CA TYR A 56 -9.64 -6.18 -5.85
C TYR A 56 -9.90 -6.93 -4.55
N LEU A 57 -11.16 -7.20 -4.21
CA LEU A 57 -11.52 -7.97 -3.01
C LEU A 57 -10.90 -9.38 -3.00
N LEU A 58 -10.84 -10.05 -4.16
CA LEU A 58 -10.24 -11.38 -4.26
C LEU A 58 -8.72 -11.33 -4.22
N VAL A 59 -8.11 -10.27 -4.79
CA VAL A 59 -6.67 -10.03 -4.68
C VAL A 59 -6.28 -9.78 -3.23
N GLU A 60 -7.04 -8.96 -2.52
CA GLU A 60 -6.81 -8.65 -1.11
C GLU A 60 -6.88 -9.91 -0.22
N GLU A 61 -7.92 -10.73 -0.43
CA GLU A 61 -8.07 -11.99 0.31
C GLU A 61 -6.91 -12.94 0.01
N TYR A 62 -6.51 -13.08 -1.25
CA TYR A 62 -5.35 -13.89 -1.64
C TYR A 62 -4.05 -13.41 -0.96
N VAL A 63 -3.81 -12.10 -0.88
CA VAL A 63 -2.62 -11.55 -0.22
C VAL A 63 -2.65 -11.85 1.28
N LYS A 64 -3.81 -11.71 1.92
CA LYS A 64 -4.03 -12.05 3.33
C LYS A 64 -3.77 -13.54 3.60
N GLU A 65 -4.22 -14.43 2.71
CA GLU A 65 -3.93 -15.86 2.79
C GLU A 65 -2.43 -16.18 2.62
N VAL A 66 -1.73 -15.49 1.70
CA VAL A 66 -0.28 -15.65 1.55
C VAL A 66 0.46 -15.23 2.81
N ALA A 67 0.07 -14.11 3.42
CA ALA A 67 0.63 -13.63 4.67
C ALA A 67 0.38 -14.61 5.83
N GLU A 68 -0.84 -15.14 5.94
CA GLU A 68 -1.23 -16.11 6.96
C GLU A 68 -0.42 -17.41 6.87
N LYS A 69 -0.25 -17.94 5.65
CA LYS A 69 0.63 -19.11 5.38
C LYS A 69 2.09 -18.87 5.75
N ARG A 70 2.49 -17.61 5.92
CA ARG A 70 3.84 -17.18 6.31
C ARG A 70 3.91 -16.65 7.75
N GLY A 71 2.90 -16.96 8.56
CA GLY A 71 2.90 -16.69 10.00
C GLY A 71 2.36 -15.30 10.39
N ILE A 72 1.80 -14.54 9.46
CA ILE A 72 1.22 -13.21 9.74
C ILE A 72 -0.30 -13.27 9.63
N SER A 73 -1.01 -13.06 10.73
CA SER A 73 -2.47 -13.14 10.74
C SER A 73 -3.12 -12.12 9.81
N LYS A 74 -4.26 -12.50 9.21
CA LYS A 74 -5.06 -11.60 8.36
C LYS A 74 -5.49 -10.33 9.11
N ASP A 75 -5.77 -10.46 10.41
CA ASP A 75 -6.10 -9.34 11.31
C ASP A 75 -4.94 -8.35 11.45
N LYS A 76 -3.70 -8.81 11.62
CA LYS A 76 -2.52 -7.93 11.67
C LYS A 76 -2.37 -7.15 10.37
N VAL A 77 -2.55 -7.81 9.22
CA VAL A 77 -2.53 -7.13 7.91
C VAL A 77 -3.64 -6.08 7.82
N GLY A 78 -4.87 -6.42 8.23
CA GLY A 78 -6.01 -5.49 8.23
C GLY A 78 -5.75 -4.25 9.07
N LYS A 79 -5.33 -4.42 10.32
CA LYS A 79 -4.99 -3.33 11.25
C LYS A 79 -3.87 -2.44 10.71
N PHE A 80 -2.86 -3.04 10.06
CA PHE A 80 -1.79 -2.27 9.43
C PHE A 80 -2.31 -1.39 8.30
N VAL A 81 -3.16 -1.92 7.42
CA VAL A 81 -3.79 -1.14 6.34
C VAL A 81 -4.63 0.00 6.91
N GLU A 82 -5.47 -0.27 7.92
CA GLU A 82 -6.27 0.76 8.59
C GLU A 82 -5.40 1.88 9.17
N ASN A 83 -4.29 1.53 9.81
CA ASN A 83 -3.34 2.49 10.35
C ASN A 83 -2.69 3.36 9.27
N VAL A 84 -2.22 2.75 8.16
CA VAL A 84 -1.64 3.50 7.03
C VAL A 84 -2.67 4.46 6.42
N ILE A 85 -3.92 4.02 6.23
CA ILE A 85 -5.00 4.86 5.69
C ILE A 85 -5.32 6.01 6.65
N LYS A 86 -5.36 5.76 7.95
CA LYS A 86 -5.54 6.80 8.97
C LYS A 86 -4.42 7.85 8.89
N GLU A 87 -3.16 7.42 8.87
CA GLU A 87 -2.00 8.31 8.77
C GLU A 87 -2.00 9.14 7.48
N ILE A 88 -2.40 8.56 6.35
CA ILE A 88 -2.55 9.29 5.08
C ILE A 88 -3.60 10.41 5.21
N ARG A 89 -4.76 10.09 5.81
CA ARG A 89 -5.85 11.07 6.01
C ARG A 89 -5.45 12.20 6.95
N GLU A 90 -4.80 11.88 8.06
CA GLU A 90 -4.41 12.86 9.08
C GLU A 90 -3.27 13.77 8.62
N LYS A 91 -2.31 13.24 7.86
CA LYS A 91 -1.17 14.03 7.42
C LYS A 91 -1.50 15.01 6.30
N ARG A 92 -2.60 14.83 5.58
CA ARG A 92 -3.12 15.73 4.54
C ARG A 92 -2.04 16.13 3.52
N PHE A 93 -1.42 15.13 2.91
CA PHE A 93 -0.46 15.35 1.83
C PHE A 93 -1.12 16.11 0.68
N TYR A 94 -0.38 17.04 0.08
CA TYR A 94 -0.84 17.79 -1.09
C TYR A 94 0.09 17.57 -2.27
N LYS A 95 -0.49 17.60 -3.47
CA LYS A 95 0.28 17.48 -4.71
C LYS A 95 1.04 18.77 -4.96
N ILE A 96 2.35 18.68 -5.15
CA ILE A 96 3.16 19.78 -5.69
C ILE A 96 2.99 19.78 -7.21
N LYS A 97 2.67 20.93 -7.81
CA LYS A 97 2.76 21.09 -9.26
C LYS A 97 4.25 21.16 -9.65
N PRO A 98 4.69 20.37 -10.65
CA PRO A 98 6.05 20.49 -11.16
C PRO A 98 6.37 21.93 -11.59
#